data_AF-A0AAW7XJE6-F1
#
_entry.id   AF-A0AAW7XJE6-F1
#
_cell.length_a   1.000
_cell.length_b   1.000
_cell.length_c   1.000
_cell.angle_alpha   90.00
_cell.angle_beta   90.00
_cell.angle_gamma   90.00
#
_symmetry.space_group_name_H-M   'P 1'
#
loop_
_entity.id
_entity.type
_entity.pdbx_description
1 polymer ?
#
loop_
_entity_poly.entity_id
_entity_poly.type
_entity_poly.pdbx_seq_one_letter_code
_entity_poly.pdbx_strand_id
1 'polypeptide(L)'
;MNRTATRALLSTMLVGLASTASADIINVTQNPAVTTPVVSYIGDADGWPTPFQAGSTVSAQTLFNSTDSIRVAEMFDLTAIDSVADEAYGSTDTFSWHAVWYDPLGTIVDNNLIEIAWTDILSWQASGQEAFTVWTDTYVTDTYGPLESGMWTVATYTEGNLSNVAAFDVPEPSSLLLMSLGLLAVGGYRVKQRKA
;
A
#
# COMPACT_ATOMS: atom_id res chain seq x y z
N MET A 1 -52.17 19.54 11.45
CA MET A 1 -50.84 19.52 12.10
C MET A 1 -50.30 18.10 12.00
N ASN A 2 -49.31 17.92 11.12
CA ASN A 2 -48.80 16.64 10.64
C ASN A 2 -47.86 15.96 11.64
N ARG A 3 -48.08 14.67 11.92
CA ARG A 3 -47.10 13.75 12.54
C ARG A 3 -47.25 12.37 11.90
N THR A 4 -46.84 12.26 10.64
CA THR A 4 -46.76 10.98 9.92
C THR A 4 -45.74 11.15 8.79
N ALA A 5 -44.46 11.06 9.13
CA ALA A 5 -43.38 10.79 8.19
C ALA A 5 -42.06 10.60 8.94
N THR A 6 -41.96 9.54 9.76
CA THR A 6 -40.66 8.97 10.13
C THR A 6 -40.13 8.23 8.90
N ARG A 7 -39.68 8.99 7.90
CA ARG A 7 -38.83 8.51 6.79
C ARG A 7 -37.46 8.23 7.44
N ALA A 8 -37.00 7.00 7.63
CA ALA A 8 -36.63 6.02 6.62
C ALA A 8 -35.91 6.71 5.45
N LEU A 9 -34.59 6.79 5.55
CA LEU A 9 -33.59 6.81 4.46
C LEU A 9 -32.25 7.24 5.08
N LEU A 10 -31.69 6.35 5.91
CA LEU A 10 -30.25 6.31 6.15
C LEU A 10 -29.65 5.61 4.91
N SER A 11 -29.71 6.28 3.76
CA SER A 11 -29.15 5.78 2.52
C SER A 11 -27.70 6.20 2.44
N THR A 12 -26.84 5.22 2.67
CA THR A 12 -25.76 4.87 1.73
C THR A 12 -24.91 6.06 1.27
N MET A 13 -24.04 6.58 2.15
CA MET A 13 -22.78 7.16 1.68
C MET A 13 -21.80 6.01 1.45
N LEU A 14 -22.04 5.25 0.39
CA LEU A 14 -21.00 4.47 -0.28
C LEU A 14 -20.50 5.38 -1.41
N VAL A 15 -19.66 6.36 -1.05
CA VAL A 15 -18.89 7.09 -2.06
C VAL A 15 -17.70 6.19 -2.36
N GLY A 16 -17.83 5.42 -3.44
CA GLY A 16 -16.69 4.78 -4.08
C GLY A 16 -15.71 5.87 -4.48
N LEU A 17 -14.63 5.97 -3.72
CA LEU A 17 -13.43 6.69 -4.12
C LEU A 17 -12.72 5.79 -5.11
N ALA A 18 -12.43 6.32 -6.30
CA ALA A 18 -11.76 5.60 -7.36
C ALA A 18 -10.33 5.26 -6.91
N SER A 19 -10.14 4.05 -6.42
CA SER A 19 -8.84 3.42 -6.26
C SER A 19 -8.37 2.88 -7.62
N THR A 20 -7.10 3.08 -7.95
CA THR A 20 -6.44 2.33 -9.03
C THR A 20 -5.83 1.06 -8.44
N ALA A 21 -6.70 0.21 -7.92
CA ALA A 21 -6.33 -1.14 -7.52
C ALA A 21 -6.34 -2.01 -8.78
N SER A 22 -5.23 -2.68 -9.07
CA SER A 22 -5.08 -3.43 -10.31
C SER A 22 -4.31 -4.73 -10.09
N ALA A 23 -4.55 -5.67 -11.00
CA ALA A 23 -3.92 -6.98 -11.01
C ALA A 23 -3.41 -7.24 -12.44
N ASP A 24 -2.22 -7.82 -12.54
CA ASP A 24 -1.64 -8.24 -13.81
C ASP A 24 -0.94 -9.58 -13.66
N ILE A 25 -0.84 -10.26 -14.79
CA ILE A 25 -0.43 -11.63 -14.96
C ILE A 25 1.07 -11.69 -15.22
N ILE A 26 1.79 -12.56 -14.49
CA ILE A 26 3.25 -12.70 -14.66
C ILE A 26 3.64 -14.18 -14.57
N ASN A 27 4.41 -14.68 -15.54
CA ASN A 27 4.95 -16.05 -15.45
C ASN A 27 6.02 -16.13 -14.34
N VAL A 28 6.06 -17.19 -13.52
CA VAL A 28 7.03 -17.32 -12.41
C VAL A 28 8.45 -17.48 -12.93
N THR A 29 8.63 -18.08 -14.10
CA THR A 29 9.94 -18.09 -14.82
C THR A 29 10.48 -16.70 -15.19
N GLN A 30 9.64 -15.66 -15.10
CA GLN A 30 9.97 -14.26 -15.34
C GLN A 30 10.14 -13.44 -14.04
N ASN A 31 10.01 -14.09 -12.88
CA ASN A 31 10.13 -13.46 -11.58
C ASN A 31 11.60 -13.09 -11.27
N PRO A 32 11.95 -11.81 -11.06
CA PRO A 32 13.21 -11.47 -10.43
C PRO A 32 13.24 -12.06 -9.01
N ALA A 33 14.40 -12.49 -8.52
CA ALA A 33 14.53 -13.08 -7.19
C ALA A 33 14.29 -12.03 -6.09
N VAL A 34 13.03 -11.67 -5.84
CA VAL A 34 12.61 -10.80 -4.73
C VAL A 34 12.42 -11.69 -3.51
N THR A 35 13.13 -11.36 -2.42
CA THR A 35 13.15 -12.18 -1.20
C THR A 35 11.89 -12.05 -0.34
N THR A 36 11.05 -11.06 -0.63
CA THR A 36 9.81 -10.75 0.11
C THR A 36 8.61 -10.79 -0.83
N PRO A 37 7.51 -11.48 -0.46
CA PRO A 37 6.32 -11.66 -1.29
C PRO A 37 5.50 -10.37 -1.46
N VAL A 38 5.62 -9.43 -0.50
CA VAL A 38 5.08 -8.07 -0.59
C VAL A 38 6.22 -7.06 -0.61
N VAL A 39 6.13 -6.04 -1.44
CA VAL A 39 7.14 -4.99 -1.57
C VAL A 39 6.52 -3.62 -1.71
N SER A 40 7.20 -2.61 -1.16
CA SER A 40 6.90 -1.22 -1.45
C SER A 40 7.83 -0.67 -2.53
N TYR A 41 7.34 0.23 -3.38
CA TYR A 41 8.08 0.78 -4.51
C TYR A 41 7.50 2.11 -4.99
N ILE A 42 8.22 2.78 -5.90
CA ILE A 42 7.72 3.94 -6.66
C ILE A 42 7.44 3.46 -8.09
N GLY A 43 6.19 3.54 -8.55
CA GLY A 43 5.76 3.21 -9.91
C GLY A 43 5.21 4.43 -10.67
N ASP A 44 4.70 4.20 -11.89
CA ASP A 44 3.96 5.21 -12.65
C ASP A 44 2.55 5.40 -12.07
N ALA A 45 1.80 6.41 -12.52
CA ALA A 45 0.48 6.78 -11.98
C ALA A 45 -0.45 5.57 -11.72
N ASP A 46 -0.53 4.63 -12.65
CA ASP A 46 -1.38 3.42 -12.58
C ASP A 46 -0.78 2.29 -11.71
N GLY A 47 0.39 2.52 -11.13
CA GLY A 47 1.19 1.57 -10.35
C GLY A 47 1.91 0.49 -11.13
N TRP A 48 1.72 0.46 -12.44
CA TRP A 48 2.48 -0.40 -13.33
C TRP A 48 3.75 0.29 -13.84
N PRO A 49 4.88 -0.42 -14.09
CA PRO A 49 5.14 -1.84 -13.81
C PRO A 49 5.48 -2.12 -12.34
N THR A 50 5.16 -3.33 -11.87
CA THR A 50 5.55 -3.78 -10.52
C THR A 50 7.01 -4.26 -10.49
N PRO A 51 7.65 -4.33 -9.31
CA PRO A 51 8.98 -4.95 -9.18
C PRO A 51 9.05 -6.44 -9.54
N PHE A 52 7.91 -7.15 -9.60
CA PHE A 52 7.85 -8.58 -9.88
C PHE A 52 7.83 -8.91 -11.37
N GLN A 53 7.63 -7.91 -12.23
CA GLN A 53 7.59 -8.12 -13.68
C GLN A 53 8.99 -8.34 -14.27
N ALA A 54 9.14 -9.33 -15.15
CA ALA A 54 10.37 -9.50 -15.93
C ALA A 54 10.72 -8.24 -16.71
N GLY A 55 11.97 -7.81 -16.57
CA GLY A 55 12.46 -6.62 -17.26
C GLY A 55 11.93 -5.31 -16.70
N SER A 56 11.22 -5.34 -15.56
CA SER A 56 10.85 -4.13 -14.83
C SER A 56 12.10 -3.34 -14.47
N THR A 57 12.04 -2.03 -14.70
CA THR A 57 13.05 -1.07 -14.23
C THR A 57 12.74 -0.57 -12.82
N VAL A 58 11.57 -0.94 -12.28
CA VAL A 58 11.12 -0.56 -10.95
C VAL A 58 11.70 -1.53 -9.93
N SER A 59 12.18 -0.99 -8.81
CA SER A 59 12.79 -1.78 -7.75
C SER A 59 12.04 -1.58 -6.43
N ALA A 60 11.98 -2.66 -5.65
CA ALA A 60 11.53 -2.60 -4.26
C ALA A 60 12.42 -1.65 -3.46
N GLN A 61 11.78 -0.87 -2.58
CA GLN A 61 12.40 0.17 -1.77
C GLN A 61 11.89 0.08 -0.35
N THR A 62 12.68 0.56 0.60
CA THR A 62 12.29 0.65 2.03
C THR A 62 12.52 2.04 2.60
N LEU A 63 12.89 3.00 1.75
CA LEU A 63 13.16 4.38 2.10
C LEU A 63 12.54 5.27 1.04
N PHE A 64 11.72 6.23 1.47
CA PHE A 64 10.99 7.13 0.57
C PHE A 64 11.05 8.56 1.07
N ASN A 65 10.90 9.52 0.17
CA ASN A 65 10.66 10.91 0.52
C ASN A 65 9.19 11.12 0.89
N SER A 66 8.92 12.18 1.65
CA SER A 66 7.56 12.52 2.09
C SER A 66 6.58 12.84 0.96
N THR A 67 7.07 13.07 -0.25
CA THR A 67 6.26 13.38 -1.44
C THR A 67 6.21 12.25 -2.46
N ASP A 68 6.85 11.12 -2.19
CA ASP A 68 6.88 10.01 -3.14
C ASP A 68 5.50 9.35 -3.23
N SER A 69 5.09 8.98 -4.45
CA SER A 69 3.90 8.16 -4.68
C SER A 69 4.25 6.70 -4.43
N ILE A 70 4.15 6.29 -3.17
CA ILE A 70 4.49 4.93 -2.73
C ILE A 70 3.41 3.96 -3.19
N ARG A 71 3.80 2.73 -3.45
CA ARG A 71 2.90 1.65 -3.86
C ARG A 71 3.30 0.38 -3.14
N VAL A 72 2.35 -0.52 -3.00
CA VAL A 72 2.60 -1.87 -2.49
C VAL A 72 2.10 -2.88 -3.52
N ALA A 73 2.96 -3.84 -3.83
CA ALA A 73 2.63 -4.98 -4.68
C ALA A 73 2.85 -6.27 -3.89
N GLU A 74 2.00 -7.25 -4.16
CA GLU A 74 2.14 -8.61 -3.67
C GLU A 74 1.99 -9.60 -4.82
N MET A 75 2.89 -10.59 -4.86
CA MET A 75 2.86 -11.64 -5.87
C MET A 75 2.26 -12.92 -5.28
N PHE A 76 1.38 -13.53 -6.05
CA PHE A 76 0.68 -14.75 -5.70
C PHE A 76 1.06 -15.88 -6.64
N ASP A 77 1.40 -17.04 -6.07
CA ASP A 77 1.61 -18.28 -6.82
C ASP A 77 0.24 -18.88 -7.19
N LEU A 78 -0.08 -18.86 -8.49
CA LEU A 78 -1.33 -19.40 -9.01
C LEU A 78 -1.42 -20.91 -8.78
N THR A 79 -0.31 -21.63 -8.68
CA THR A 79 -0.33 -23.08 -8.47
C THR A 79 -0.65 -23.46 -7.03
N ALA A 80 -0.48 -22.52 -6.09
CA ALA A 80 -0.76 -22.71 -4.67
C ALA A 80 -2.14 -22.22 -4.24
N ILE A 81 -2.81 -21.41 -5.07
CA ILE A 81 -4.14 -20.87 -4.78
C ILE A 81 -5.23 -21.86 -5.18
N ASP A 82 -6.15 -22.12 -4.26
CA ASP A 82 -7.27 -23.05 -4.43
C ASP A 82 -8.59 -22.43 -3.95
N SER A 83 -9.53 -22.27 -4.88
CA SER A 83 -10.87 -21.74 -4.58
C SER A 83 -11.71 -22.65 -3.67
N VAL A 84 -11.34 -23.94 -3.55
CA VAL A 84 -12.07 -24.91 -2.69
C VAL A 84 -11.63 -24.81 -1.23
N ALA A 85 -10.40 -24.35 -1.00
CA ALA A 85 -9.85 -24.11 0.34
C ALA A 85 -10.14 -22.69 0.85
N ASP A 86 -10.92 -21.91 0.10
CA ASP A 86 -11.24 -20.53 0.40
C ASP A 86 -12.00 -20.40 1.74
N GLU A 87 -11.45 -19.63 2.66
CA GLU A 87 -12.14 -19.18 3.86
C GLU A 87 -12.82 -17.84 3.55
N ALA A 88 -13.80 -17.88 2.64
CA ALA A 88 -14.38 -16.70 2.00
C ALA A 88 -14.54 -15.49 2.94
N TYR A 89 -13.79 -14.43 2.65
CA TYR A 89 -13.93 -13.14 3.29
C TYR A 89 -14.46 -12.13 2.27
N GLY A 90 -15.77 -11.87 2.32
CA GLY A 90 -16.45 -11.05 1.30
C GLY A 90 -17.32 -11.89 0.39
N SER A 91 -17.22 -11.69 -0.92
CA SER A 91 -17.97 -12.46 -1.91
C SER A 91 -17.34 -13.84 -2.14
N THR A 92 -18.16 -14.90 -2.10
CA THR A 92 -17.72 -16.28 -2.37
C THR A 92 -17.27 -16.52 -3.81
N ASP A 93 -17.55 -15.58 -4.71
CA ASP A 93 -17.27 -15.69 -6.14
C ASP A 93 -15.92 -15.05 -6.53
N THR A 94 -15.22 -14.45 -5.56
CA THR A 94 -14.00 -13.68 -5.79
C THR A 94 -12.91 -14.07 -4.80
N PHE A 95 -11.67 -14.05 -5.30
CA PHE A 95 -10.49 -13.94 -4.46
C PHE A 95 -10.34 -12.51 -3.95
N SER A 96 -10.16 -12.35 -2.64
CA SER A 96 -10.04 -11.06 -1.97
C SER A 96 -8.61 -10.78 -1.50
N TRP A 97 -8.11 -9.58 -1.84
CA TRP A 97 -6.85 -9.05 -1.33
C TRP A 97 -7.05 -7.64 -0.79
N HIS A 98 -6.52 -7.38 0.39
CA HIS A 98 -6.59 -6.08 1.05
C HIS A 98 -5.20 -5.58 1.40
N ALA A 99 -4.99 -4.27 1.31
CA ALA A 99 -3.82 -3.60 1.86
C ALA A 99 -4.26 -2.52 2.85
N VAL A 100 -3.84 -2.65 4.10
CA VAL A 100 -4.13 -1.70 5.17
C VAL A 100 -2.88 -0.90 5.49
N TRP A 101 -2.97 0.41 5.34
CA TRP A 101 -1.86 1.34 5.54
C TRP A 101 -1.90 1.94 6.94
N TYR A 102 -0.76 1.87 7.62
CA TYR A 102 -0.56 2.42 8.95
C TYR A 102 0.47 3.54 8.90
N ASP A 103 0.10 4.68 9.49
CA ASP A 103 1.01 5.79 9.75
C ASP A 103 2.06 5.43 10.84
N PRO A 104 3.08 6.29 11.08
CA PRO A 104 4.09 6.03 12.11
C PRO A 104 3.55 5.95 13.54
N LEU A 105 2.31 6.36 13.80
CA LEU A 105 1.65 6.24 15.09
C LEU A 105 0.86 4.93 15.22
N GLY A 106 0.80 4.11 14.17
CA GLY A 106 0.04 2.87 14.10
C GLY A 106 -1.45 3.08 13.84
N THR A 107 -1.84 4.23 13.32
CA THR A 107 -3.23 4.52 12.93
C THR A 107 -3.47 4.06 11.50
N ILE A 108 -4.63 3.46 11.24
CA ILE A 108 -5.07 3.15 9.88
C ILE A 108 -5.41 4.45 9.17
N VAL A 109 -4.74 4.71 8.04
CA VAL A 109 -4.95 5.93 7.25
C VAL A 109 -5.48 5.65 5.85
N ASP A 110 -5.31 4.43 5.35
CA ASP A 110 -5.91 3.97 4.11
C ASP A 110 -6.16 2.45 4.12
N ASN A 111 -7.10 2.01 3.30
CA ASN A 111 -7.43 0.61 3.11
C ASN A 111 -7.89 0.38 1.66
N ASN A 112 -7.13 -0.43 0.93
CA ASN A 112 -7.43 -0.77 -0.46
C ASN A 112 -7.91 -2.22 -0.54
N LEU A 113 -8.96 -2.47 -1.32
CA LEU A 113 -9.52 -3.80 -1.58
C LEU A 113 -9.44 -4.09 -3.07
N ILE A 114 -8.95 -5.28 -3.40
CA ILE A 114 -8.96 -5.87 -4.73
C ILE A 114 -9.74 -7.18 -4.66
N GLU A 115 -10.76 -7.29 -5.50
CA GLU A 115 -11.49 -8.53 -5.71
C GLU A 115 -11.25 -9.00 -7.14
N ILE A 116 -10.82 -10.25 -7.30
CA ILE A 116 -10.59 -10.90 -8.58
C ILE A 116 -11.56 -12.06 -8.70
N ALA A 117 -12.30 -12.16 -9.81
CA ALA A 117 -13.22 -13.27 -9.99
C ALA A 117 -12.47 -14.61 -10.00
N TRP A 118 -12.99 -15.60 -9.26
CA TRP A 118 -12.41 -16.95 -9.27
C TRP A 118 -12.36 -17.54 -10.68
N THR A 119 -13.32 -17.19 -11.54
CA THR A 119 -13.33 -17.61 -12.94
C THR A 119 -12.11 -17.13 -13.73
N ASP A 120 -11.61 -15.93 -13.41
CA ASP A 120 -10.43 -15.38 -14.08
C ASP A 120 -9.17 -16.10 -13.61
N ILE A 121 -9.02 -16.31 -12.30
CA ILE A 121 -7.91 -17.06 -11.70
C ILE A 121 -7.85 -18.49 -12.27
N LEU A 122 -8.99 -19.18 -12.34
CA LEU A 122 -9.08 -20.51 -12.94
C LEU A 122 -8.70 -20.51 -14.43
N SER A 123 -9.08 -19.47 -15.18
CA SER A 123 -8.66 -19.29 -16.57
C SER A 123 -7.15 -19.07 -16.69
N TRP A 124 -6.55 -18.31 -15.77
CA TRP A 124 -5.11 -18.05 -15.75
C TRP A 124 -4.33 -19.33 -15.46
N GLN A 125 -4.75 -20.09 -14.45
CA GLN A 125 -4.22 -21.42 -14.15
C GLN A 125 -4.33 -22.36 -15.36
N ALA A 126 -5.50 -22.41 -16.02
CA ALA A 126 -5.71 -23.24 -17.20
C ALA A 126 -4.84 -22.83 -18.40
N SER A 127 -4.46 -21.55 -18.49
CA SER A 127 -3.56 -21.03 -19.53
C SER A 127 -2.07 -21.33 -19.27
N GLY A 128 -1.75 -21.94 -18.13
CA GLY A 128 -0.39 -22.29 -17.74
C GLY A 128 0.40 -21.14 -17.10
N GLN A 129 -0.30 -20.11 -16.62
CA GLN A 129 0.33 -19.05 -15.83
C GLN A 129 0.65 -19.57 -14.44
N GLU A 130 1.80 -19.17 -13.94
CA GLU A 130 2.33 -19.65 -12.67
C GLU A 130 2.11 -18.64 -11.53
N ALA A 131 1.94 -17.35 -11.83
CA ALA A 131 1.67 -16.31 -10.84
C ALA A 131 0.86 -15.14 -11.40
N PHE A 132 0.37 -14.33 -10.49
CA PHE A 132 -0.10 -12.97 -10.77
C PHE A 132 0.41 -12.03 -9.69
N THR A 133 0.40 -10.73 -9.98
CA THR A 133 0.71 -9.69 -9.02
C THR A 133 -0.48 -8.77 -8.88
N VAL A 134 -0.79 -8.43 -7.64
CA VAL A 134 -1.72 -7.36 -7.31
C VAL A 134 -0.94 -6.18 -6.76
N TRP A 135 -1.43 -4.97 -6.99
CA TRP A 135 -0.84 -3.78 -6.40
C TRP A 135 -1.87 -2.71 -6.13
N THR A 136 -1.52 -1.86 -5.18
CA THR A 136 -2.24 -0.62 -4.89
C THR A 136 -1.24 0.50 -4.71
N ASP A 137 -1.72 1.71 -4.94
CA ASP A 137 -1.07 2.93 -4.54
C ASP A 137 -1.50 3.36 -3.15
N THR A 138 -0.66 4.16 -2.49
CA THR A 138 -1.10 4.98 -1.38
C THR A 138 -1.65 6.28 -1.94
N TYR A 139 -2.95 6.51 -1.72
CA TYR A 139 -3.57 7.81 -1.98
C TYR A 139 -3.25 8.84 -0.90
N VAL A 140 -2.33 8.52 0.03
CA VAL A 140 -2.14 9.31 1.24
C VAL A 140 -1.54 10.67 0.90
N THR A 141 -0.61 10.75 -0.04
CA THR A 141 -0.01 12.04 -0.44
C THR A 141 -1.01 12.96 -1.15
N ASP A 142 -1.90 12.40 -1.96
CA ASP A 142 -2.91 13.15 -2.72
C ASP A 142 -4.11 13.56 -1.85
N THR A 143 -4.46 12.78 -0.82
CA THR A 143 -5.61 13.05 0.06
C THR A 143 -5.24 13.81 1.33
N TYR A 144 -4.11 13.46 1.95
CA TYR A 144 -3.72 13.94 3.28
C TYR A 144 -2.48 14.86 3.27
N GLY A 145 -1.85 15.04 2.11
CA GLY A 145 -0.62 15.83 1.97
C GLY A 145 0.64 15.01 2.24
N PRO A 146 1.82 15.66 2.36
CA PRO A 146 3.09 14.95 2.51
C PRO A 146 3.07 13.94 3.65
N LEU A 147 3.66 12.76 3.42
CA LEU A 147 3.76 11.71 4.42
C LEU A 147 4.54 12.20 5.64
N GLU A 148 4.02 11.87 6.82
CA GLU A 148 4.73 12.09 8.07
C GLU A 148 6.01 11.27 8.12
N SER A 149 7.04 11.84 8.75
CA SER A 149 8.30 11.15 8.95
C SER A 149 8.15 10.01 9.96
N GLY A 150 8.75 8.87 9.65
CA GLY A 150 8.81 7.69 10.51
C GLY A 150 8.59 6.40 9.75
N MET A 151 8.40 5.33 10.51
CA MET A 151 8.17 3.99 9.98
C MET A 151 6.71 3.79 9.62
N TRP A 152 6.45 3.63 8.33
CA TRP A 152 5.15 3.24 7.79
C TRP A 152 5.08 1.74 7.63
N THR A 153 3.86 1.20 7.78
CA THR A 153 3.61 -0.23 7.63
C THR A 153 2.39 -0.46 6.74
N VAL A 154 2.47 -1.46 5.88
CA VAL A 154 1.34 -1.94 5.09
C VAL A 154 1.16 -3.43 5.38
N ALA A 155 0.03 -3.76 6.00
CA ALA A 155 -0.35 -5.15 6.23
C ALA A 155 -1.29 -5.57 5.10
N THR A 156 -0.95 -6.67 4.42
CA THR A 156 -1.80 -7.24 3.39
C THR A 156 -2.56 -8.43 3.94
N TYR A 157 -3.80 -8.58 3.50
CA TYR A 157 -4.68 -9.67 3.89
C TYR A 157 -5.21 -10.35 2.65
N THR A 158 -5.28 -11.68 2.69
CA THR A 158 -5.87 -12.51 1.65
C THR A 158 -6.95 -13.35 2.30
N GLU A 159 -8.17 -13.28 1.78
CA GLU A 159 -9.34 -13.95 2.38
C GLU A 159 -9.48 -13.69 3.89
N GLY A 160 -9.33 -12.42 4.27
CA GLY A 160 -9.46 -11.98 5.66
C GLY A 160 -8.32 -12.41 6.60
N ASN A 161 -7.37 -13.21 6.12
CA ASN A 161 -6.20 -13.66 6.87
C ASN A 161 -5.00 -12.77 6.55
N LEU A 162 -4.19 -12.45 7.57
CA LEU A 162 -2.95 -11.69 7.35
C LEU A 162 -2.04 -12.51 6.43
N SER A 163 -1.75 -11.95 5.25
CA SER A 163 -0.84 -12.56 4.27
C SER A 163 0.58 -12.12 4.55
N ASN A 164 0.87 -10.82 4.41
CA ASN A 164 2.21 -10.28 4.54
C ASN A 164 2.24 -8.87 5.13
N VAL A 165 3.45 -8.38 5.41
CA VAL A 165 3.68 -7.02 5.91
C VAL A 165 4.87 -6.40 5.20
N ALA A 166 4.66 -5.24 4.59
CA ALA A 166 5.73 -4.35 4.11
C ALA A 166 5.95 -3.22 5.11
N ALA A 167 7.20 -2.84 5.35
CA ALA A 167 7.54 -1.67 6.15
C ALA A 167 8.55 -0.80 5.39
N PHE A 168 8.39 0.51 5.50
CA PHE A 168 9.29 1.48 4.89
C PHE A 168 9.44 2.73 5.75
N ASP A 169 10.56 3.42 5.60
CA ASP A 169 10.89 4.62 6.35
C ASP A 169 10.71 5.87 5.50
N VAL A 170 10.12 6.91 6.10
CA VAL A 170 10.12 8.28 5.57
C VAL A 170 10.99 9.10 6.53
N PRO A 171 12.25 9.41 6.19
CA PRO A 171 13.14 10.06 7.13
C PRO A 171 12.73 11.52 7.36
N GLU A 172 13.06 12.05 8.54
CA GLU A 172 12.88 13.48 8.81
C GLU A 172 13.63 14.33 7.77
N PRO A 173 13.03 15.44 7.29
CA PRO A 173 13.72 16.36 6.40
C PRO A 173 15.02 16.85 7.04
N SER A 174 16.16 16.65 6.36
CA SER A 174 17.49 17.00 6.90
C SER A 174 17.65 18.49 7.22
N SER A 175 16.75 19.34 6.69
CA SER A 175 16.64 20.76 7.00
C SER A 175 16.27 21.04 8.47
N LEU A 176 15.49 20.17 9.13
CA LEU A 176 15.16 20.30 10.55
C LEU A 176 16.36 20.01 11.45
N LEU A 177 17.17 19.02 11.07
CA LEU A 177 18.45 18.73 11.73
C LEU A 177 19.43 19.91 11.58
N LEU A 178 19.51 20.50 10.40
CA LEU A 178 20.36 21.68 10.16
C LEU A 178 19.85 22.91 10.93
N MET A 179 18.54 23.11 11.03
CA MET A 179 17.96 24.23 11.78
C MET A 179 18.18 24.09 13.29
N SER A 180 18.05 22.88 13.85
CA SER A 180 18.32 22.61 15.26
C SER A 180 19.82 22.75 15.59
N LEU A 181 20.72 22.28 14.73
CA LEU A 181 22.16 22.53 14.87
C LEU A 181 22.50 24.02 14.75
N GLY A 182 21.85 24.74 13.84
CA GLY A 182 22.00 26.20 13.70
C GLY A 182 21.55 26.96 14.94
N LEU A 183 20.40 26.59 15.52
CA LEU A 183 19.90 27.18 16.77
C LEU A 183 20.84 26.91 17.96
N LEU A 184 21.38 25.70 18.08
CA LEU A 184 22.37 25.35 19.10
C LEU A 184 23.67 26.15 18.94
N ALA A 185 24.15 26.32 17.71
CA ALA A 185 25.35 27.11 17.42
C ALA A 185 25.16 28.60 17.76
N VAL A 186 24.02 29.19 17.41
CA VAL A 186 23.70 30.59 17.73
C VAL A 186 23.46 30.79 19.24
N GLY A 187 22.79 29.85 19.90
CA GLY A 187 22.56 29.87 21.34
C GLY A 187 23.88 29.75 22.14
N GLY A 188 24.75 28.82 21.75
CA GLY A 188 26.07 28.64 22.34
C GLY A 188 26.98 29.86 22.16
N TYR A 189 26.92 30.51 20.99
CA TYR A 189 27.70 31.73 20.73
C TYR A 189 27.26 32.91 21.61
N ARG A 190 25.95 33.10 21.84
CA ARG A 190 25.43 34.15 22.72
C ARG A 190 25.74 33.94 24.19
N VAL A 191 25.77 32.68 24.67
CA VAL A 191 26.17 32.35 26.04
C VAL A 191 27.65 32.62 26.29
N LYS A 192 28.50 32.39 25.29
CA LYS A 192 29.94 32.66 25.40
C LYS A 192 30.25 34.17 25.44
N GLN A 193 29.52 34.99 24.69
CA GLN A 193 29.70 36.46 24.71
C GLN A 193 29.16 37.16 25.98
N ARG A 194 28.19 36.57 26.71
CA ARG A 194 27.72 37.12 27.98
C ARG A 194 28.64 36.85 29.18
N LYS A 195 29.65 36.00 29.01
CA LYS A 195 30.62 35.60 30.05
C LYS A 195 32.02 36.19 29.84
N ALA A 196 32.21 37.03 28.82
CA ALA A 196 33.41 37.83 28.57
C ALA A 196 33.09 39.30 28.89
#